data_AF-A0A2D3WBP5-F1
#
_entry.id   AF-A0A2D3WBP5-F1
#
_cell.length_a   1.000
_cell.length_b   1.000
_cell.length_c   1.000
_cell.angle_alpha   90.00
_cell.angle_beta   90.00
_cell.angle_gamma   90.00
#
_symmetry.space_group_name_H-M   'P 1'
#
loop_
_entity.id
_entity.type
_entity.pdbx_description
1 polymer ?
#
loop_
_entity_poly.entity_id
_entity_poly.type
_entity_poly.pdbx_seq_one_letter_code
_entity_poly.pdbx_strand_id
1 'polypeptide(L)'
;MNEIDKANEILAIYRFYNMDGKLYRYEGDDRLDELFDAVVHAINDCGILKPLLPREEFVVPCRGILNQEKAWLQRFEHHDTRAFFLSDIYDFLKLFTGRTQLRVG
;
A
#
# COMPACT_ATOMS: atom_id res chain seq x y z
N MET A 1 7.05 12.47 -14.43
CA MET A 1 6.43 11.90 -13.23
C MET A 1 7.54 11.22 -12.45
N ASN A 2 7.78 11.65 -11.22
CA ASN A 2 8.85 11.15 -10.35
C ASN A 2 8.28 10.17 -9.30
N GLU A 3 9.15 9.65 -8.43
CA GLU A 3 8.80 8.66 -7.42
C GLU A 3 7.85 9.23 -6.36
N ILE A 4 7.93 10.54 -6.10
CA ILE A 4 7.04 11.25 -5.17
C ILE A 4 5.63 11.38 -5.75
N ASP A 5 5.51 11.70 -7.04
CA ASP A 5 4.23 11.71 -7.75
C ASP A 5 3.58 10.32 -7.67
N LYS A 6 4.34 9.26 -7.92
CA LYS A 6 3.86 7.88 -7.80
C LYS A 6 3.47 7.49 -6.37
N ALA A 7 4.23 7.91 -5.36
CA ALA A 7 3.85 7.68 -3.97
C ALA A 7 2.55 8.41 -3.62
N ASN A 8 2.37 9.63 -4.12
CA ASN A 8 1.15 10.41 -3.93
C ASN A 8 -0.08 9.84 -4.64
N GLU A 9 0.10 9.17 -5.80
CA GLU A 9 -0.96 8.41 -6.47
C GLU A 9 -1.46 7.26 -5.60
N ILE A 10 -0.54 6.46 -5.03
CA ILE A 10 -0.94 5.36 -4.13
C ILE A 10 -1.65 5.93 -2.89
N LEU A 11 -1.13 7.02 -2.29
CA LEU A 11 -1.81 7.70 -1.18
C LEU A 11 -3.18 8.29 -1.56
N ALA A 12 -3.42 8.59 -2.84
CA ALA A 12 -4.72 9.05 -3.31
C ALA A 12 -5.77 7.94 -3.27
N ILE A 13 -5.37 6.67 -3.44
CA ILE A 13 -6.26 5.50 -3.31
C ILE A 13 -6.82 5.46 -1.87
N TYR A 14 -5.98 5.60 -0.84
CA TYR A 14 -6.44 5.66 0.55
C TYR A 14 -7.46 6.77 0.81
N ARG A 15 -7.22 7.97 0.24
CA ARG A 15 -8.14 9.10 0.35
C ARG A 15 -9.46 8.83 -0.37
N PHE A 16 -9.42 8.19 -1.54
CA PHE A 16 -10.60 7.81 -2.30
C PHE A 16 -11.52 6.88 -1.49
N TYR A 17 -10.93 5.90 -0.80
CA TYR A 17 -11.68 5.01 0.11
C TYR A 17 -12.01 5.65 1.48
N ASN A 18 -11.61 6.91 1.74
CA ASN A 18 -11.76 7.62 3.02
C ASN A 18 -11.13 6.87 4.21
N MET A 19 -10.01 6.19 3.94
CA MET A 19 -9.24 5.38 4.88
C MET A 19 -7.85 5.97 5.16
N ASP A 20 -7.63 7.23 4.81
CA ASP A 20 -6.43 7.97 5.20
C ASP A 20 -6.41 8.19 6.72
N GLY A 21 -5.48 7.54 7.41
CA GLY A 21 -5.33 7.67 8.87
C GLY A 21 -6.39 6.97 9.73
N LYS A 22 -7.25 6.12 9.14
CA LYS A 22 -8.31 5.37 9.86
C LYS A 22 -8.11 3.85 9.89
N LEU A 23 -6.99 3.35 9.35
CA LEU A 23 -6.75 1.92 9.14
C LEU A 23 -6.80 1.08 10.42
N TYR A 24 -6.38 1.63 11.56
CA TYR A 24 -6.34 0.93 12.86
C TYR A 24 -7.69 0.70 13.55
N ARG A 25 -8.80 1.26 13.04
CA ARG A 25 -10.13 1.16 13.66
C ARG A 25 -11.18 0.54 12.75
N TYR A 26 -10.74 -0.14 11.69
CA TYR A 26 -11.65 -0.65 10.70
C TYR A 26 -12.27 -1.97 11.14
N GLU A 27 -13.50 -1.91 11.67
CA GLU A 27 -14.33 -3.09 11.92
C GLU A 27 -15.31 -3.27 10.75
N GLY A 28 -14.97 -4.20 9.84
CA GLY A 28 -15.89 -4.90 8.94
C GLY A 28 -16.70 -4.07 7.94
N ASP A 29 -16.22 -4.00 6.70
CA ASP A 29 -16.97 -3.68 5.47
C ASP A 29 -16.07 -4.01 4.25
N ASP A 30 -16.65 -4.13 3.05
CA ASP A 30 -15.99 -4.57 1.81
C ASP A 30 -14.93 -3.56 1.33
N ARG A 31 -14.99 -2.31 1.81
CA ARG A 31 -14.04 -1.25 1.43
C ARG A 31 -12.59 -1.54 1.81
N LEU A 32 -12.34 -2.29 2.89
CA LEU A 32 -10.96 -2.68 3.23
C LEU A 32 -10.38 -3.61 2.17
N ASP A 33 -11.19 -4.52 1.67
CA ASP A 33 -10.79 -5.50 0.66
C ASP A 33 -10.60 -4.81 -0.69
N GLU A 34 -11.52 -3.92 -1.08
CA GLU A 34 -11.38 -3.09 -2.27
C GLU A 34 -10.14 -2.18 -2.22
N LEU A 35 -9.85 -1.57 -1.07
CA LEU A 35 -8.64 -0.79 -0.85
C LEU A 35 -7.39 -1.68 -0.95
N PHE A 36 -7.42 -2.85 -0.32
CA PHE A 36 -6.32 -3.82 -0.35
C PHE A 36 -5.96 -4.21 -1.78
N ASP A 37 -6.95 -4.63 -2.57
CA ASP A 37 -6.76 -5.01 -3.97
C ASP A 37 -6.22 -3.83 -4.80
N ALA A 38 -6.83 -2.65 -4.67
CA ALA A 38 -6.39 -1.46 -5.39
C ALA A 38 -4.92 -1.08 -5.08
N VAL A 39 -4.52 -1.16 -3.81
CA VAL A 39 -3.15 -0.88 -3.38
C VAL A 39 -2.18 -1.96 -3.86
N VAL A 40 -2.55 -3.24 -3.81
CA VAL A 40 -1.74 -4.36 -4.35
C VAL A 40 -1.43 -4.14 -5.83
N HIS A 41 -2.46 -3.80 -6.63
CA HIS A 41 -2.30 -3.47 -8.04
C HIS A 41 -1.40 -2.25 -8.23
N ALA A 42 -1.63 -1.17 -7.48
CA ALA A 42 -0.85 0.05 -7.59
C ALA A 42 0.64 -0.15 -7.25
N ILE A 43 0.95 -0.93 -6.21
CA ILE A 43 2.34 -1.31 -5.86
C ILE A 43 2.97 -2.14 -6.98
N ASN A 44 2.21 -3.03 -7.60
CA ASN A 44 2.73 -3.81 -8.71
C ASN A 44 3.00 -2.93 -9.96
N ASP A 45 2.26 -1.85 -10.14
CA ASP A 45 2.35 -1.03 -11.36
C ASP A 45 3.09 0.31 -11.13
N CYS A 46 3.63 0.55 -9.93
CA CYS A 46 4.25 1.83 -9.55
C CYS A 46 5.60 2.16 -10.23
N GLY A 47 6.07 1.32 -11.16
CA GLY A 47 7.20 1.60 -12.05
C GLY A 47 8.45 2.09 -11.31
N ILE A 48 8.79 3.36 -11.50
CA ILE A 48 9.98 4.02 -10.92
C ILE A 48 10.01 4.03 -9.39
N LEU A 49 8.85 3.94 -8.72
CA LEU A 49 8.80 3.86 -7.26
C LEU A 49 9.15 2.46 -6.75
N LYS A 50 8.89 1.41 -7.53
CA LYS A 50 9.02 0.01 -7.11
C LYS A 50 10.39 -0.34 -6.50
N PRO A 51 11.54 0.10 -7.06
CA PRO A 51 12.86 -0.18 -6.47
C PRO A 51 13.11 0.50 -5.12
N LEU A 52 12.33 1.51 -4.75
CA LEU A 52 12.45 2.25 -3.48
C LEU A 52 11.55 1.67 -2.38
N LEU A 53 10.62 0.77 -2.73
CA LEU A 53 9.78 0.09 -1.77
C LEU A 53 10.54 -1.08 -1.13
N PRO A 54 10.42 -1.30 0.20
CA PRO A 54 10.85 -2.52 0.85
C PRO A 54 10.33 -3.77 0.14
N ARG A 55 11.27 -4.55 -0.40
CA ARG A 55 10.96 -5.58 -1.39
C ARG A 55 10.23 -6.78 -0.79
N GLU A 56 10.70 -7.27 0.35
CA GLU A 56 10.16 -8.48 0.98
C GLU A 56 8.83 -8.19 1.71
N GLU A 57 8.63 -6.94 2.09
CA GLU A 57 7.47 -6.47 2.85
C GLU A 57 6.31 -6.06 1.94
N PHE A 58 6.60 -5.47 0.77
CA PHE A 58 5.56 -4.92 -0.12
C PHE A 58 5.59 -5.51 -1.52
N VAL A 59 6.73 -5.50 -2.21
CA VAL A 59 6.80 -5.86 -3.63
C VAL A 59 6.57 -7.36 -3.87
N VAL A 60 7.25 -8.20 -3.10
CA VAL A 60 7.14 -9.66 -3.21
C VAL A 60 5.73 -10.14 -2.82
N PRO A 61 5.14 -9.70 -1.70
CA PRO A 61 3.77 -10.06 -1.34
C PRO A 61 2.75 -9.63 -2.40
N CYS A 62 2.77 -8.37 -2.87
CA CYS A 62 1.83 -7.91 -3.89
C CYS A 62 1.92 -8.73 -5.19
N ARG A 63 3.14 -9.00 -5.66
CA ARG A 63 3.34 -9.84 -6.84
C ARG A 63 2.81 -11.25 -6.62
N GLY A 64 3.06 -11.83 -5.45
CA GLY A 64 2.60 -13.18 -5.10
C GLY A 64 1.08 -13.30 -5.08
N ILE A 65 0.38 -12.30 -4.53
CA ILE A 65 -1.09 -12.24 -4.56
C ILE A 65 -1.60 -12.21 -6.01
N LEU A 66 -1.04 -11.34 -6.86
CA LEU A 66 -1.46 -11.24 -8.27
C LEU A 66 -1.18 -12.52 -9.06
N ASN A 67 -0.11 -13.24 -8.72
CA ASN A 67 0.22 -14.55 -9.29
C ASN A 67 -0.61 -15.70 -8.70
N GLN A 68 -1.56 -15.43 -7.81
CA GLN A 68 -2.37 -16.45 -7.12
C GLN A 68 -1.52 -17.48 -6.36
N GLU A 69 -0.38 -17.04 -5.82
CA GLU A 69 0.50 -17.90 -5.03
C GLU A 69 -0.15 -18.22 -3.68
N LYS A 70 -0.42 -19.51 -3.44
CA LYS A 70 -1.16 -20.00 -2.28
C LYS A 70 -0.63 -19.47 -0.94
N ALA A 71 0.69 -19.37 -0.78
CA ALA A 71 1.31 -18.88 0.46
C ALA A 71 0.91 -17.44 0.79
N TRP A 72 0.81 -16.57 -0.22
CA TRP A 72 0.44 -15.17 -0.03
C TRP A 72 -1.07 -15.00 0.12
N LEU A 73 -1.86 -15.74 -0.65
CA LEU A 73 -3.32 -15.74 -0.49
C LEU A 73 -3.74 -16.16 0.92
N GLN A 74 -3.13 -17.23 1.46
CA GLN A 74 -3.39 -17.70 2.82
C GLN A 74 -2.93 -16.68 3.88
N ARG A 75 -1.79 -16.02 3.66
CA ARG A 75 -1.30 -14.98 4.57
C ARG A 75 -2.28 -13.80 4.68
N PHE A 76 -2.90 -13.41 3.58
CA PHE A 76 -3.84 -12.28 3.51
C PHE A 76 -5.31 -12.71 3.53
N GLU A 77 -5.61 -13.92 4.02
CA GLU A 77 -6.99 -14.37 4.19
C GLU A 77 -7.71 -13.59 5.30
N HIS A 78 -6.97 -13.16 6.32
CA HIS A 78 -7.52 -12.41 7.46
C HIS A 78 -7.50 -10.89 7.23
N HIS A 79 -8.63 -10.23 7.51
CA HIS A 79 -8.78 -8.77 7.38
C HIS A 79 -7.75 -8.00 8.21
N ASP A 80 -7.40 -8.48 9.40
CA ASP A 80 -6.38 -7.86 10.23
C ASP A 80 -5.04 -7.79 9.52
N THR A 81 -4.64 -8.84 8.80
CA THR A 81 -3.36 -8.87 8.09
C THR A 81 -3.37 -7.91 6.90
N ARG A 82 -4.51 -7.75 6.22
CA ARG A 82 -4.70 -6.73 5.18
C ARG A 82 -4.62 -5.32 5.77
N ALA A 83 -5.29 -5.08 6.90
CA ALA A 83 -5.27 -3.79 7.59
C ALA A 83 -3.86 -3.40 8.05
N PHE A 84 -3.11 -4.34 8.64
CA PHE A 84 -1.70 -4.10 9.02
C PHE A 84 -0.85 -3.75 7.81
N PHE A 85 -0.92 -4.54 6.74
CA PHE A 85 -0.18 -4.28 5.51
C PHE A 85 -0.51 -2.91 4.91
N LEU A 86 -1.80 -2.58 4.84
CA LEU A 86 -2.26 -1.28 4.35
C LEU A 86 -1.75 -0.13 5.23
N SER A 87 -1.68 -0.32 6.54
CA SER A 87 -1.12 0.67 7.45
C SER A 87 0.37 0.87 7.25
N ASP A 88 1.13 -0.22 7.15
CA ASP A 88 2.58 -0.18 6.99
C ASP A 88 3.00 0.54 5.71
N ILE A 89 2.34 0.24 4.58
CA ILE A 89 2.64 0.93 3.32
C ILE A 89 2.17 2.38 3.35
N TYR A 90 1.02 2.70 3.97
CA TYR A 90 0.56 4.08 4.11
C TYR A 90 1.59 4.92 4.87
N ASP A 91 2.05 4.44 6.03
CA ASP A 91 3.04 5.12 6.85
C ASP A 91 4.38 5.25 6.14
N PHE A 92 4.83 4.20 5.46
CA PHE A 92 6.02 4.25 4.62
C PHE A 92 5.93 5.37 3.58
N LEU A 93 4.82 5.43 2.81
CA LEU A 93 4.62 6.42 1.76
C LEU A 93 4.50 7.85 2.31
N LYS A 94 3.87 8.03 3.47
CA LYS A 94 3.80 9.33 4.16
C LYS A 94 5.18 9.79 4.61
N LEU A 95 6.02 8.89 5.13
CA LEU A 95 7.40 9.21 5.51
C LEU A 95 8.27 9.49 4.28
N PHE A 96 8.11 8.70 3.22
CA PHE A 96 8.83 8.87 1.95
C PHE A 96 8.56 10.24 1.31
N THR A 97 7.27 10.61 1.21
CA THR A 97 6.84 11.90 0.66
C THR A 97 7.18 13.07 1.60
N GLY A 98 7.02 12.91 2.91
CA GLY A 98 7.32 13.94 3.92
C GLY A 98 8.81 14.24 4.10
N ARG A 99 9.69 13.24 4.06
CA ARG A 99 11.16 13.44 4.13
C ARG A 99 11.70 14.22 2.94
N THR A 100 11.03 14.15 1.80
CA THR A 100 11.44 14.86 0.58
C THR A 100 11.04 16.33 0.64
N GLN A 101 9.89 16.66 1.26
CA GLN A 101 9.51 18.06 1.52
C GLN A 101 10.48 18.79 2.45
N LEU A 102 11.09 18.08 3.42
CA LEU A 102 12.08 18.67 4.34
C LEU A 102 13.46 18.93 3.72
N ARG A 103 13.78 18.32 2.57
CA ARG A 103 15.06 18.51 1.86
C ARG A 103 15.05 19.66 0.85
N VAL A 104 13.88 20.25 0.61
CA VAL A 104 13.72 21.45 -0.21
C VAL A 104 13.52 22.63 0.74
N GLY A 105 14.58 22.98 1.45
CA GLY A 105 14.64 24.08 2.42
C GLY A 105 16.03 24.67 2.47
#